data_AF-A0A2N7Q3Q4-F1
#
_entry.id   AF-A0A2N7Q3Q4-F1
#
_cell.length_a   1.000
_cell.length_b   1.000
_cell.length_c   1.000
_cell.angle_alpha   90.00
_cell.angle_beta   90.00
_cell.angle_gamma   90.00
#
_symmetry.space_group_name_H-M   'P 1'
#
loop_
_entity.id
_entity.type
_entity.pdbx_description
1 polymer ?
#
loop_
_entity_poly.entity_id
_entity_poly.type
_entity_poly.pdbx_seq_one_letter_code
_entity_poly.pdbx_strand_id
1 'polypeptide(L)'
;PNLQIGYSNTTDLPYGMNITKYTVKAPIKATGYYIQTAFLYDKYIGIGKPSLAFRYETDENTNNYQNKAKIHRLSIFAIYYINDESAKISLGADFINPDSNLIYDTDNGQTTLKNYWDYTLALQTMF
;
A
#
# COMPACT_ATOMS: atom_id res chain seq x y z
N PRO A 1 -21.30 6.34 -1.24
CA PRO A 1 -20.27 5.31 -1.09
C PRO A 1 -19.46 5.19 -2.39
N ASN A 2 -18.14 5.05 -2.29
CA ASN A 2 -17.23 4.95 -3.42
C ASN A 2 -16.50 3.61 -3.35
N LEU A 3 -16.49 2.84 -4.44
CA LEU A 3 -15.77 1.57 -4.57
C LEU A 3 -14.80 1.70 -5.76
N GLN A 4 -13.53 1.44 -5.50
CA GLN A 4 -12.48 1.45 -6.51
C GLN A 4 -11.71 0.13 -6.45
N ILE A 5 -11.36 -0.38 -7.62
CA ILE A 5 -10.55 -1.59 -7.78
C ILE A 5 -9.48 -1.27 -8.81
N GLY A 6 -8.25 -1.70 -8.56
CA GLY A 6 -7.18 -1.58 -9.53
C GLY A 6 -6.29 -2.80 -9.56
N TYR A 7 -5.70 -3.02 -10.74
CA TYR A 7 -4.75 -4.07 -11.02
C TYR A 7 -3.59 -3.46 -11.80
N SER A 8 -2.37 -3.80 -11.42
CA SER A 8 -1.15 -3.39 -12.09
C SER A 8 -0.27 -4.61 -12.34
N ASN A 9 0.33 -4.65 -13.51
CA ASN A 9 1.30 -5.68 -13.86
C ASN A 9 2.43 -5.03 -14.66
N THR A 10 3.66 -5.17 -14.17
CA THR A 10 4.86 -4.65 -14.79
C THR A 10 5.83 -5.80 -15.02
N THR A 11 6.18 -6.05 -16.28
CA THR A 11 7.07 -7.15 -16.70
C THR A 11 8.48 -6.70 -17.09
N ASP A 12 8.70 -5.39 -17.17
CA ASP A 12 9.91 -4.79 -17.77
C ASP A 12 10.82 -4.15 -16.71
N LEU A 13 10.97 -4.81 -15.58
CA LEU A 13 11.94 -4.44 -14.56
C LEU A 13 13.35 -4.87 -15.00
N PRO A 14 14.41 -4.12 -14.65
CA PRO A 14 15.73 -4.22 -15.27
C PRO A 14 16.29 -5.64 -15.25
N TYR A 15 16.25 -6.29 -16.41
CA TYR A 15 16.77 -7.62 -16.67
C TYR A 15 18.20 -7.50 -17.23
N GLY A 16 19.14 -8.30 -16.71
CA GLY A 16 20.52 -8.33 -17.24
C GLY A 16 21.44 -7.20 -16.78
N MET A 17 21.06 -6.39 -15.78
CA MET A 17 22.00 -5.44 -15.17
C MET A 17 23.10 -6.19 -14.40
N ASN A 18 24.35 -5.94 -14.78
CA ASN A 18 25.52 -6.32 -14.00
C ASN A 18 25.85 -5.18 -13.05
N ILE A 19 25.43 -5.31 -11.79
CA ILE A 19 25.99 -4.52 -10.70
C ILE A 19 27.19 -5.32 -10.21
N THR A 20 28.31 -4.67 -9.86
CA THR A 20 29.67 -5.22 -9.61
C THR A 20 29.78 -6.50 -8.74
N LYS A 21 28.69 -6.98 -8.11
CA LYS A 21 28.60 -8.24 -7.36
C LYS A 21 27.40 -9.16 -7.68
N TYR A 22 26.46 -8.78 -8.55
CA TYR A 22 25.25 -9.58 -8.83
C TYR A 22 24.79 -9.42 -10.28
N THR A 23 24.55 -10.55 -10.95
CA THR A 23 23.86 -10.60 -12.25
C THR A 23 22.37 -10.82 -12.00
N VAL A 24 21.52 -9.90 -12.48
CA VAL A 24 20.06 -10.10 -12.47
C VAL A 24 19.71 -11.13 -13.56
N LYS A 25 19.54 -12.40 -13.16
CA LYS A 25 19.43 -13.56 -14.07
C LYS A 25 18.03 -13.86 -14.63
N ALA A 26 17.00 -13.10 -14.27
CA ALA A 26 15.64 -13.33 -14.77
C ALA A 26 14.81 -12.04 -14.85
N PRO A 27 13.81 -11.98 -15.76
CA PRO A 27 12.86 -10.87 -15.80
C PRO A 27 12.08 -10.83 -14.49
N ILE A 28 12.11 -9.67 -13.84
CA ILE A 28 11.38 -9.45 -12.59
C ILE A 28 9.96 -9.02 -12.98
N LYS A 29 8.96 -9.72 -12.45
CA LYS A 29 7.54 -9.40 -12.68
C LYS A 29 6.93 -8.88 -11.38
N ALA A 30 6.41 -7.66 -11.41
CA ALA A 30 5.67 -7.08 -10.29
C ALA A 30 4.18 -7.04 -10.64
N THR A 31 3.36 -7.71 -9.83
CA THR A 31 1.90 -7.68 -9.94
C THR A 31 1.31 -7.12 -8.67
N GLY A 32 0.45 -6.10 -8.78
CA GLY A 32 -0.23 -5.49 -7.64
C GLY A 32 -1.73 -5.46 -7.87
N TYR A 33 -2.52 -5.65 -6.82
CA TYR A 33 -3.96 -5.39 -6.86
C TYR A 33 -4.40 -4.66 -5.61
N TYR A 34 -5.40 -3.79 -5.77
CA TYR A 34 -6.03 -3.12 -4.65
C TYR A 34 -7.54 -3.05 -4.80
N ILE A 35 -8.22 -3.08 -3.66
CA ILE A 35 -9.63 -2.76 -3.52
C ILE A 35 -9.77 -1.67 -2.46
N GLN A 36 -10.54 -0.64 -2.75
CA GLN A 36 -10.78 0.47 -1.86
C GLN A 36 -12.27 0.76 -1.78
N THR A 37 -12.76 0.99 -0.56
CA THR A 37 -14.11 1.47 -0.33
C THR A 37 -14.08 2.68 0.60
N ALA A 38 -14.95 3.66 0.35
CA ALA A 38 -15.09 4.84 1.18
C ALA A 38 -16.56 5.16 1.44
N PHE A 39 -16.86 5.47 2.69
CA PHE A 39 -18.17 5.82 3.20
C PHE A 39 -18.15 7.25 3.72
N LEU A 40 -18.76 8.16 2.96
CA LEU A 40 -19.01 9.52 3.41
C LEU A 40 -20.30 9.55 4.22
N TYR A 41 -20.24 10.11 5.43
CA TYR A 41 -21.44 10.45 6.18
C TYR A 41 -21.97 11.78 5.68
N ASP A 42 -23.13 11.75 5.02
CA ASP A 42 -23.64 12.92 4.29
C ASP A 42 -24.23 14.03 5.19
N LYS A 43 -24.24 13.84 6.51
CA LYS A 43 -24.67 14.88 7.45
C LYS A 43 -23.47 15.62 8.02
N TYR A 44 -23.66 16.92 8.16
CA TYR A 44 -22.74 17.79 8.88
C TYR A 44 -22.69 17.42 10.37
N ILE A 45 -21.48 17.28 10.89
CA ILE A 45 -21.20 17.19 12.33
C ILE A 45 -20.27 18.35 12.67
N GLY A 46 -20.84 19.44 13.17
CA GLY A 46 -20.10 20.70 13.37
C GLY A 46 -19.80 21.39 12.04
N ILE A 47 -18.52 21.62 11.75
CA ILE A 47 -18.04 22.41 10.60
C ILE A 47 -17.80 21.57 9.32
N GLY A 48 -18.20 20.31 9.33
CA GLY A 48 -17.72 19.37 8.34
C GLY A 48 -18.44 18.02 8.29
N LYS A 49 -18.01 17.18 7.36
CA LYS A 49 -18.55 15.85 7.11
C LYS A 49 -17.49 14.77 7.37
N PRO A 50 -17.74 13.79 8.26
CA PRO A 50 -16.83 12.68 8.45
C PRO A 50 -16.97 11.62 7.35
N SER A 51 -15.89 10.91 7.09
CA SER A 51 -15.79 9.83 6.12
C SER A 51 -14.84 8.76 6.64
N LEU A 52 -15.10 7.52 6.24
CA LEU A 52 -14.27 6.37 6.59
C LEU A 52 -13.89 5.62 5.32
N ALA A 53 -12.61 5.39 5.12
CA ALA A 53 -12.07 4.68 3.97
C ALA A 53 -11.28 3.46 4.40
N PHE A 54 -11.39 2.40 3.60
CA PHE A 54 -10.66 1.16 3.73
C PHE A 54 -9.99 0.85 2.41
N ARG A 55 -8.74 0.39 2.44
CA ARG A 55 -8.07 -0.14 1.26
C ARG A 55 -7.36 -1.43 1.65
N TYR A 56 -7.50 -2.44 0.81
CA TYR A 56 -6.69 -3.65 0.88
C TYR A 56 -5.88 -3.74 -0.40
N GLU A 57 -4.57 -3.91 -0.25
CA GLU A 57 -3.60 -3.95 -1.33
C GLU A 57 -2.71 -5.17 -1.16
N THR A 58 -2.29 -5.75 -2.28
CA THR A 58 -1.33 -6.83 -2.29
C THR A 58 -0.39 -6.63 -3.45
N ASP A 59 0.90 -6.67 -3.15
CA ASP A 59 1.97 -6.60 -4.13
C ASP A 59 2.73 -7.92 -4.12
N GLU A 60 2.87 -8.52 -5.29
CA GLU A 60 3.64 -9.72 -5.55
C GLU A 60 4.80 -9.38 -6.48
N ASN A 61 6.01 -9.71 -6.03
CA ASN A 61 7.19 -9.69 -6.86
C ASN A 61 7.63 -11.13 -7.15
N THR A 62 7.71 -11.46 -8.43
CA THR A 62 8.12 -12.77 -8.93
C THR A 62 9.47 -12.66 -9.61
N ASN A 63 10.45 -13.36 -9.04
CA ASN A 63 11.69 -13.72 -9.71
C ASN A 63 11.59 -15.19 -10.11
N ASN A 64 12.08 -15.61 -11.29
CA ASN A 64 11.92 -16.99 -11.81
C ASN A 64 12.52 -18.10 -10.91
N TYR A 65 13.16 -17.76 -9.80
CA TYR A 65 13.71 -18.68 -8.82
C TYR A 65 12.69 -19.03 -7.72
N GLN A 66 11.56 -19.67 -8.08
CA GLN A 66 10.56 -20.33 -7.20
C GLN A 66 9.96 -19.58 -5.99
N ASN A 67 10.57 -18.51 -5.49
CA ASN A 67 10.16 -17.73 -4.35
C ASN A 67 9.39 -16.51 -4.84
N LYS A 68 8.15 -16.40 -4.37
CA LYS A 68 7.27 -15.26 -4.60
C LYS A 68 7.33 -14.40 -3.36
N ALA A 69 7.88 -13.19 -3.47
CA ALA A 69 7.81 -12.22 -2.40
C ALA A 69 6.46 -11.50 -2.47
N LYS A 70 5.66 -11.57 -1.41
CA LYS A 70 4.38 -10.88 -1.33
C LYS A 70 4.31 -9.94 -0.14
N ILE A 71 3.64 -8.82 -0.30
CA ILE A 71 3.30 -7.89 0.78
C ILE A 71 1.80 -7.64 0.72
N HIS A 72 1.13 -7.80 1.85
CA HIS A 72 -0.26 -7.41 2.03
C HIS A 72 -0.32 -6.13 2.86
N ARG A 73 -1.15 -5.18 2.44
CA ARG A 73 -1.41 -3.94 3.18
C ARG A 73 -2.91 -3.79 3.41
N LEU A 74 -3.29 -3.59 4.67
CA LEU A 74 -4.63 -3.17 5.06
C LEU A 74 -4.57 -1.74 5.59
N SER A 75 -5.24 -0.83 4.92
CA SER A 75 -5.34 0.58 5.23
C SER A 75 -6.71 0.93 5.77
N ILE A 76 -6.75 1.68 6.88
CA ILE A 76 -7.97 2.23 7.46
C ILE A 76 -7.76 3.73 7.67
N PHE A 77 -8.66 4.56 7.15
CA PHE A 77 -8.55 6.02 7.20
C PHE A 77 -9.85 6.66 7.68
N ALA A 78 -9.77 7.41 8.78
CA ALA A 78 -10.79 8.36 9.18
C ALA A 78 -10.48 9.72 8.55
N ILE A 79 -11.44 10.30 7.84
CA ILE A 79 -11.28 11.56 7.12
C ILE A 79 -12.38 12.51 7.59
N TYR A 80 -12.05 13.77 7.85
CA TYR A 80 -13.02 14.80 8.19
C TYR A 80 -12.85 15.96 7.21
N TYR A 81 -13.87 16.16 6.37
CA TYR A 81 -13.94 17.24 5.40
C TYR A 81 -14.49 18.48 6.08
N ILE A 82 -13.82 19.61 5.93
CA ILE A 82 -14.14 20.90 6.53
C ILE A 82 -14.63 21.83 5.41
N ASN A 83 -15.74 22.52 5.64
CA ASN A 83 -16.30 23.53 4.72
C ASN A 83 -16.42 23.03 3.27
N ASP A 84 -17.30 22.07 3.01
CA ASP A 84 -17.56 21.53 1.66
C ASP A 84 -16.27 21.14 0.89
N GLU A 85 -15.36 20.44 1.56
CA GLU A 85 -14.09 19.93 1.00
C GLU A 85 -12.99 20.98 0.74
N SER A 86 -13.19 22.24 1.17
CA SER A 86 -12.14 23.28 1.12
C SER A 86 -10.90 22.89 1.92
N ALA A 87 -11.08 22.10 2.97
CA ALA A 87 -10.00 21.43 3.66
C ALA A 87 -10.43 20.04 4.13
N LYS A 88 -9.46 19.16 4.40
CA LYS A 88 -9.70 17.90 5.07
C LYS A 88 -8.54 17.54 5.98
N ILE A 89 -8.87 16.90 7.09
CA ILE A 89 -7.92 16.22 7.95
C ILE A 89 -8.16 14.71 7.84
N SER A 90 -7.11 13.92 7.80
CA SER A 90 -7.19 12.48 7.73
C SER A 90 -6.21 11.82 8.68
N LEU A 91 -6.70 10.86 9.45
CA LEU A 91 -5.90 9.98 10.28
C LEU A 91 -6.05 8.55 9.75
N GLY A 92 -4.93 7.91 9.46
CA GLY A 92 -4.88 6.56 8.93
C GLY A 92 -3.97 5.65 9.74
N ALA A 93 -4.29 4.37 9.68
CA ALA A 93 -3.44 3.29 10.12
C ALA A 93 -3.32 2.27 9.00
N ASP A 94 -2.09 1.87 8.72
CA ASP A 94 -1.73 0.86 7.74
C ASP A 94 -1.11 -0.33 8.46
N PHE A 95 -1.66 -1.51 8.24
CA PHE A 95 -1.06 -2.76 8.67
C PHE A 95 -0.35 -3.41 7.49
N ILE A 96 0.96 -3.58 7.60
CA ILE A 96 1.81 -4.18 6.57
C ILE A 96 2.19 -5.59 7.02
N ASN A 97 1.89 -6.58 6.18
CA ASN A 97 2.12 -7.99 6.42
C ASN A 97 2.88 -8.63 5.25
N PRO A 98 4.21 -8.74 5.34
CA PRO A 98 5.03 -9.49 4.39
C PRO A 98 4.79 -11.01 4.49
N ASP A 99 4.76 -11.70 3.35
CA ASP A 99 4.72 -13.16 3.32
C ASP A 99 6.04 -13.78 3.81
N SER A 100 5.94 -14.97 4.39
CA SER A 100 7.02 -15.82 4.86
C SER A 100 8.21 -15.90 3.90
N ASN A 101 7.98 -16.07 2.59
CA ASN A 101 9.05 -16.11 1.59
C ASN A 101 9.88 -14.81 1.57
N LEU A 102 9.23 -13.65 1.67
CA LEU A 102 9.91 -12.36 1.71
C LEU A 102 10.64 -12.15 3.05
N ILE A 103 10.07 -12.64 4.15
CA ILE A 103 10.73 -12.62 5.46
C ILE A 103 12.02 -13.44 5.42
N TYR A 104 11.97 -14.67 4.88
CA TYR A 104 13.13 -15.56 4.74
C TYR A 104 14.20 -15.02 3.80
N ASP A 105 13.82 -14.45 2.64
CA ASP A 105 14.77 -13.84 1.71
C ASP A 105 15.48 -12.62 2.32
N THR A 106 14.87 -11.96 3.32
CA THR A 106 15.45 -10.82 4.06
C THR A 106 16.24 -11.26 5.31
N ASP A 107 16.15 -12.52 5.73
CA ASP A 107 16.72 -13.06 6.98
C ASP A 107 18.24 -13.37 6.89
N ASN A 108 18.95 -12.73 5.96
CA ASN A 108 20.37 -13.02 5.68
C ASN A 108 21.31 -12.40 6.74
N GLY A 109 21.08 -12.70 8.02
CA GLY A 109 21.92 -12.34 9.16
C GLY A 109 21.69 -10.96 9.76
N GLN A 110 20.76 -10.15 9.24
CA GLN A 110 20.36 -8.87 9.84
C GLN A 110 18.86 -8.64 9.71
N THR A 111 18.22 -8.26 10.83
CA THR A 111 16.83 -7.81 10.98
C THR A 111 15.82 -8.44 10.03
N THR A 112 15.17 -9.52 10.49
CA THR A 112 13.98 -10.06 9.84
C THR A 112 12.95 -8.97 9.59
N LEU A 113 12.45 -8.92 8.36
CA LEU A 113 11.28 -8.13 8.02
C LEU A 113 10.10 -8.64 8.86
N LYS A 114 9.39 -7.76 9.55
CA LYS A 114 8.27 -8.10 10.43
C LYS A 114 7.03 -7.33 10.04
N ASN A 115 5.89 -7.82 10.49
CA ASN A 115 4.64 -7.09 10.38
C ASN A 115 4.73 -5.82 11.23
N TYR A 116 4.24 -4.71 10.69
CA TYR A 116 4.25 -3.44 11.40
C TYR A 116 2.99 -2.63 11.12
N TRP A 117 2.73 -1.69 12.03
CA TRP A 117 1.73 -0.66 11.86
C TRP A 117 2.42 0.64 11.49
N ASP A 118 1.92 1.31 10.47
CA ASP A 118 2.29 2.67 10.10
C ASP A 118 1.08 3.58 10.33
N TYR A 119 1.33 4.78 10.87
CA TYR A 119 0.27 5.72 11.20
C TYR A 119 0.50 7.03 10.46
N THR A 120 -0.52 7.49 9.75
CA THR A 120 -0.45 8.70 8.94
C THR A 120 -1.43 9.74 9.45
N LEU A 121 -0.97 10.96 9.69
CA LEU A 121 -1.82 12.13 9.89
C LEU A 121 -1.55 13.10 8.73
N ALA A 122 -2.59 13.51 8.02
CA ALA A 122 -2.47 14.46 6.92
C ALA A 122 -3.53 15.55 7.03
N LEU A 123 -3.12 16.77 6.70
CA LEU A 123 -3.97 17.94 6.52
C LEU A 123 -3.82 18.37 5.06
N GLN A 124 -4.94 18.54 4.36
CA GLN A 124 -4.97 19.02 2.99
C GLN A 124 -5.92 20.22 2.91
N THR A 125 -5.48 21.29 2.28
CA THR A 125 -6.27 22.50 2.01
C THR A 125 -6.30 22.75 0.50
N MET A 126 -7.43 23.21 -0.03
CA MET A 126 -7.56 23.65 -1.42
C MET A 126 -7.90 25.14 -1.42
N PHE A 127 -7.18 25.92 -2.23
CA PHE A 127 -7.30 27.37 -2.35
C PHE A 127 -7.34 27.78 -3.82
#